data_AF-A0A9N7RK85-F1
#
_entry.id   AF-A0A9N7RK85-F1
#
_cell.length_a   1.000
_cell.length_b   1.000
_cell.length_c   1.000
_cell.angle_alpha   90.00
_cell.angle_beta   90.00
_cell.angle_gamma   90.00
#
_symmetry.space_group_name_H-M   'P 1'
#
loop_
_entity.id
_entity.type
_entity.pdbx_description
1 polymer ?
#
loop_
_entity_poly.entity_id
_entity_poly.type
_entity_poly.pdbx_seq_one_letter_code
_entity_poly.pdbx_strand_id
1 'polypeptide(L)'
;MVLSRYSPAALPAAAGILLLILHISPPLSCRAIRSFPENGASSAARFGFSEAPEYRNGAGCLAAGGGATAAPCDPSLVHVAMTLDSEYLRGSVAAVHSVLRHASCPEQVFFHFVAAEFDPSTPRVLTRVIRSVFPSLNFKVYIFREETRRNRMYELGSLPPFLLVFGGDVEPIGHRWNQHGLGGDNVAGSCRALHPGPVSLLHWSGKGKPWVRLDEGRPCPLDHLWEPYDMWKGQDRHLRFSGGLVEY
;
A
#
# COMPACT_ATOMS: atom_id res chain seq x y z
N MET A 1 7.34 9.28 -35.27
CA MET A 1 8.31 9.80 -36.26
C MET A 1 9.63 9.06 -36.02
N VAL A 2 10.09 8.33 -37.04
CA VAL A 2 11.39 7.64 -37.22
C VAL A 2 11.84 6.59 -36.18
N LEU A 3 11.93 5.33 -36.65
CA LEU A 3 12.64 4.20 -36.05
C LEU A 3 14.16 4.35 -36.25
N SER A 4 14.97 3.90 -35.29
CA SER A 4 16.41 3.66 -35.53
C SER A 4 16.84 2.30 -35.01
N ARG A 5 17.40 1.50 -35.92
CA ARG A 5 18.05 0.21 -35.69
C ARG A 5 19.49 0.45 -35.24
N TYR A 6 20.00 -0.36 -34.32
CA TYR A 6 21.44 -0.41 -34.04
C TYR A 6 21.98 -1.82 -34.38
N SER A 7 22.90 -1.88 -35.33
CA SER A 7 23.75 -3.05 -35.63
C SER A 7 25.13 -2.87 -34.96
N PRO A 8 25.80 -3.95 -34.54
CA PRO A 8 27.07 -3.87 -33.84
C PRO A 8 28.24 -3.78 -34.82
N ALA A 9 29.21 -2.91 -34.52
CA ALA A 9 30.53 -2.94 -35.14
C ALA A 9 31.56 -3.35 -34.09
N ALA A 10 32.30 -4.42 -34.40
CA ALA A 10 33.43 -4.94 -33.64
C ALA A 10 34.68 -4.07 -33.84
N LEU A 11 35.58 -4.03 -32.85
CA LEU A 11 37.00 -3.67 -32.94
C LEU A 11 37.72 -4.22 -31.67
N PRO A 12 39.05 -4.38 -31.66
CA PRO A 12 39.68 -5.67 -31.47
C PRO A 12 40.47 -5.80 -30.16
N ALA A 13 40.94 -7.03 -29.95
CA ALA A 13 41.74 -7.50 -28.83
C ALA A 13 43.06 -6.72 -28.63
N ALA A 14 43.31 -6.33 -27.38
CA ALA A 14 44.65 -6.18 -26.83
C ALA A 14 44.68 -6.74 -25.40
N ALA A 15 45.46 -7.80 -25.25
CA ALA A 15 46.13 -8.34 -24.06
C ALA A 15 45.70 -7.75 -22.69
N GLY A 16 45.18 -8.52 -21.75
CA GLY A 16 45.76 -9.79 -21.32
C GLY A 16 47.06 -9.56 -20.54
N ILE A 17 46.98 -8.89 -19.39
CA ILE A 17 47.86 -8.97 -18.19
C ILE A 17 47.16 -8.12 -17.10
N LEU A 18 46.08 -8.65 -16.51
CA LEU A 18 45.62 -8.26 -15.16
C LEU A 18 44.63 -9.32 -14.64
N LEU A 19 44.96 -10.59 -14.85
CA LEU A 19 44.09 -11.72 -14.57
C LEU A 19 44.91 -12.80 -13.86
N LEU A 20 45.44 -12.47 -12.67
CA LEU A 20 46.08 -13.49 -11.81
C LEU A 20 46.27 -13.13 -10.32
N ILE A 21 45.69 -12.03 -9.80
CA ILE A 21 45.66 -11.79 -8.35
C ILE A 21 44.30 -11.21 -7.97
N LEU A 22 43.34 -12.09 -7.66
CA LEU A 22 42.17 -11.85 -6.78
C LEU A 22 41.27 -13.10 -6.63
N HIS A 23 41.63 -14.24 -7.23
CA HIS A 23 41.14 -15.55 -6.78
C HIS A 23 41.86 -15.94 -5.49
N ILE A 24 41.32 -15.49 -4.35
CA ILE A 24 41.20 -16.17 -3.04
C ILE A 24 40.64 -15.09 -2.10
N SER A 25 39.33 -14.91 -2.13
CA SER A 25 38.57 -14.38 -1.00
C SER A 25 37.69 -15.53 -0.52
N PRO A 26 37.71 -15.92 0.77
CA PRO A 26 36.80 -16.95 1.26
C PRO A 26 35.36 -16.49 1.03
N PRO A 27 34.39 -17.42 0.86
CA PRO A 27 33.00 -17.03 0.73
C PRO A 27 32.64 -16.18 1.94
N LEU A 28 32.15 -14.97 1.70
CA LEU A 28 31.47 -14.18 2.72
C LEU A 28 30.33 -15.07 3.24
N SER A 29 30.59 -15.72 4.37
CA SER A 29 29.58 -16.38 5.15
C SER A 29 28.48 -15.36 5.36
N CYS A 30 27.35 -15.55 4.69
CA CYS A 30 26.11 -14.93 5.10
C CYS A 30 25.92 -15.36 6.56
N ARG A 31 26.27 -14.48 7.50
CA ARG A 31 25.79 -14.62 8.87
C ARG A 31 24.29 -14.49 8.75
N ALA A 32 23.61 -15.63 8.71
CA ALA A 32 22.19 -15.71 8.99
C ALA A 32 21.98 -14.99 10.32
N ILE A 33 21.37 -13.81 10.27
CA ILE A 33 20.84 -13.18 11.47
C ILE A 33 19.79 -14.18 11.96
N ARG A 34 20.10 -14.90 13.04
CA ARG A 34 19.11 -15.69 13.74
C ARG A 34 18.01 -14.73 14.14
N SER A 35 16.83 -14.87 13.55
CA SER A 35 15.63 -14.22 14.02
C SER A 35 15.36 -14.74 15.42
N PHE A 36 15.49 -13.88 16.43
CA PHE A 36 14.99 -14.17 17.76
C PHE A 36 13.46 -14.34 17.65
N PRO A 37 12.84 -15.28 18.39
CA PRO A 37 11.40 -15.32 18.50
C PRO A 37 10.96 -14.08 19.29
N GLU A 38 10.61 -13.02 18.59
CA GLU A 38 9.85 -11.93 19.21
C GLU A 38 8.42 -12.44 19.37
N ASN A 39 7.96 -12.50 20.62
CA ASN A 39 6.56 -12.69 20.98
C ASN A 39 5.69 -11.68 20.21
N GLY A 40 5.16 -12.11 19.06
CA GLY A 40 4.46 -11.30 18.07
C GLY A 40 3.10 -10.77 18.51
N ALA A 41 2.70 -10.97 19.76
CA ALA A 41 1.38 -10.60 20.26
C ALA A 41 1.22 -9.11 20.60
N SER A 42 2.31 -8.35 20.86
CA SER A 42 2.18 -7.02 21.49
C SER A 42 2.12 -5.82 20.53
N SER A 43 2.52 -5.96 19.26
CA SER A 43 2.56 -4.83 18.31
C SER A 43 1.35 -4.77 17.37
N ALA A 44 0.83 -5.92 16.91
CA ALA A 44 -0.44 -5.99 16.17
C ALA A 44 -1.65 -5.68 17.08
N ALA A 45 -1.60 -6.11 18.34
CA ALA A 45 -2.63 -5.80 19.33
C ALA A 45 -2.78 -4.29 19.60
N ARG A 46 -1.73 -3.47 19.39
CA ARG A 46 -1.82 -2.00 19.54
C ARG A 46 -2.67 -1.32 18.47
N PHE A 47 -2.77 -1.90 17.28
CA PHE A 47 -3.56 -1.33 16.19
C PHE A 47 -4.89 -2.07 15.98
N GLY A 48 -5.24 -3.05 16.82
CA GLY A 48 -6.61 -3.57 16.90
C GLY A 48 -7.30 -3.97 15.58
N PHE A 49 -6.60 -4.40 14.53
CA PHE A 49 -7.24 -4.79 13.27
C PHE A 49 -7.64 -6.27 13.25
N SER A 50 -8.72 -6.63 12.55
CA SER A 50 -9.04 -8.02 12.19
C SER A 50 -8.13 -8.51 11.09
N GLU A 51 -7.70 -9.77 11.21
CA GLU A 51 -7.15 -10.51 10.08
C GLU A 51 -8.21 -10.64 8.98
N ALA A 52 -7.78 -10.47 7.73
CA ALA A 52 -8.60 -10.59 6.55
C ALA A 52 -8.84 -12.05 6.22
N PRO A 53 -10.01 -12.38 5.63
CA PRO A 53 -10.21 -13.72 5.08
C PRO A 53 -9.21 -13.96 3.94
N GLU A 54 -9.00 -15.23 3.64
CA GLU A 54 -8.17 -15.60 2.51
C GLU A 54 -8.91 -15.37 1.19
N TYR A 55 -8.28 -14.64 0.28
CA TYR A 55 -8.82 -14.32 -1.05
C TYR A 55 -8.10 -15.16 -2.11
N ARG A 56 -8.87 -15.84 -2.96
CA ARG A 56 -8.37 -16.76 -3.99
C ARG A 56 -8.79 -16.32 -5.38
N ASN A 57 -7.98 -16.68 -6.37
CA ASN A 57 -8.28 -16.51 -7.78
C ASN A 57 -9.56 -17.24 -8.21
N GLY A 58 -10.37 -16.56 -9.04
CA GLY A 58 -11.51 -17.18 -9.72
C GLY A 58 -11.09 -18.10 -10.87
N ALA A 59 -12.07 -18.80 -11.45
CA ALA A 59 -11.85 -19.84 -12.47
C ALA A 59 -11.19 -19.36 -13.79
N GLY A 60 -11.13 -18.05 -14.04
CA GLY A 60 -10.54 -17.47 -15.26
C GLY A 60 -9.11 -16.93 -15.09
N CYS A 61 -8.52 -17.08 -13.91
CA CYS A 61 -7.20 -16.52 -13.62
C CYS A 61 -6.09 -17.45 -14.10
N LEU A 62 -4.99 -16.88 -14.61
CA LEU A 62 -3.74 -17.62 -14.85
C LEU A 62 -3.34 -18.36 -13.56
N ALA A 63 -3.06 -19.66 -13.69
CA ALA A 63 -2.55 -20.45 -12.59
C ALA A 63 -1.19 -19.89 -12.17
N ALA A 64 -1.03 -19.61 -10.87
CA ALA A 64 0.25 -19.21 -10.32
C ALA A 64 1.27 -20.32 -10.66
N GLY A 65 2.29 -19.99 -11.46
CA GLY A 65 3.44 -20.88 -11.67
C GLY A 65 3.97 -21.28 -10.29
N GLY A 66 3.97 -22.59 -10.01
CA GLY A 66 3.90 -23.13 -8.66
C GLY A 66 4.85 -22.50 -7.64
N GLY A 67 4.31 -22.20 -6.45
CA GLY A 67 5.03 -22.06 -5.17
C GLY A 67 6.07 -20.94 -5.03
N ALA A 68 6.42 -20.23 -6.10
CA ALA A 68 7.36 -19.12 -6.04
C ALA A 68 6.66 -17.89 -5.42
N THR A 69 7.27 -17.30 -4.40
CA THR A 69 6.84 -15.99 -3.87
C THR A 69 6.86 -14.98 -5.01
N ALA A 70 5.73 -14.31 -5.25
CA ALA A 70 5.59 -13.30 -6.29
C ALA A 70 6.74 -12.29 -6.22
N ALA A 71 7.47 -12.12 -7.33
CA ALA A 71 8.59 -11.20 -7.36
C ALA A 71 8.06 -9.75 -7.44
N PRO A 72 8.67 -8.78 -6.73
CA PRO A 72 8.21 -7.38 -6.76
C PRO A 72 8.21 -6.69 -8.12
N CYS A 73 8.80 -7.29 -9.16
CA CYS A 73 8.88 -6.71 -10.51
C CYS A 73 8.35 -7.69 -11.57
N ASP A 74 7.51 -8.65 -11.19
CA ASP A 74 6.92 -9.63 -12.11
C ASP A 74 5.90 -8.96 -13.05
N PRO A 75 6.18 -8.84 -14.36
CA PRO A 75 5.30 -8.12 -15.28
C PRO A 75 3.94 -8.80 -15.51
N SER A 76 3.74 -10.03 -15.02
CA SER A 76 2.46 -10.74 -15.09
C SER A 76 1.48 -10.34 -13.99
N LEU A 77 1.91 -9.53 -13.02
CA LEU A 77 1.08 -9.08 -11.90
C LEU A 77 0.53 -7.67 -12.10
N VAL A 78 -0.59 -7.40 -11.44
CA VAL A 78 -1.09 -6.03 -11.28
C VAL A 78 -0.38 -5.39 -10.08
N HIS A 79 0.48 -4.42 -10.34
CA HIS A 79 1.20 -3.69 -9.30
C HIS A 79 0.42 -2.46 -8.83
N VAL A 80 0.13 -2.39 -7.54
CA VAL A 80 -0.53 -1.24 -6.91
C VAL A 80 0.45 -0.55 -5.97
N ALA A 81 0.75 0.73 -6.21
CA ALA A 81 1.61 1.51 -5.35
C ALA A 81 0.81 2.53 -4.53
N MET A 82 1.07 2.59 -3.22
CA MET A 82 0.44 3.57 -2.33
C MET A 82 1.33 3.93 -1.14
N THR A 83 1.03 5.04 -0.49
CA THR A 83 1.71 5.45 0.75
C THR A 83 1.18 4.66 1.95
N LEU A 84 2.02 4.51 2.96
CA LEU A 84 1.68 3.86 4.23
C LEU A 84 2.25 4.68 5.38
N ASP A 85 1.35 5.22 6.19
CA ASP A 85 1.65 6.08 7.34
C ASP A 85 0.67 5.76 8.48
N SER A 86 1.00 6.17 9.69
CA SER A 86 0.18 5.85 10.88
C SER A 86 -1.13 6.63 10.96
N GLU A 87 -1.19 7.83 10.37
CA GLU A 87 -2.39 8.68 10.37
C GLU A 87 -3.51 8.09 9.51
N TYR A 88 -3.15 7.53 8.36
CA TYR A 88 -4.08 6.99 7.35
C TYR A 88 -4.14 5.46 7.30
N LEU A 89 -3.49 4.77 8.25
CA LEU A 89 -3.39 3.31 8.27
C LEU A 89 -4.75 2.58 8.16
N ARG A 90 -5.77 3.06 8.88
CA ARG A 90 -7.15 2.50 8.81
C ARG A 90 -7.75 2.62 7.40
N GLY A 91 -7.53 3.75 6.75
CA GLY A 91 -7.90 3.95 5.34
C GLY A 91 -7.13 3.04 4.40
N SER A 92 -5.81 2.91 4.57
CA SER A 92 -4.96 2.06 3.74
C SER A 92 -5.34 0.59 3.86
N VAL A 93 -5.60 0.10 5.07
CA VAL A 93 -6.10 -1.27 5.32
C VAL A 93 -7.44 -1.49 4.61
N ALA A 94 -8.40 -0.57 4.77
CA ALA A 94 -9.70 -0.68 4.10
C ALA A 94 -9.57 -0.66 2.56
N ALA A 95 -8.65 0.13 2.01
CA ALA A 95 -8.37 0.15 0.57
C ALA A 95 -7.84 -1.20 0.06
N VAL A 96 -6.84 -1.77 0.73
CA VAL A 96 -6.30 -3.10 0.41
C VAL A 96 -7.40 -4.15 0.48
N HIS A 97 -8.17 -4.14 1.57
CA HIS A 97 -9.28 -5.07 1.77
C HIS A 97 -10.33 -4.98 0.65
N SER A 98 -10.70 -3.76 0.24
CA SER A 98 -11.62 -3.53 -0.88
C SER A 98 -11.07 -4.10 -2.19
N VAL A 99 -9.78 -3.92 -2.49
CA VAL A 99 -9.17 -4.48 -3.70
C VAL A 99 -9.23 -6.01 -3.69
N LEU A 100 -8.80 -6.64 -2.60
CA LEU A 100 -8.79 -8.10 -2.50
C LEU A 100 -10.20 -8.70 -2.58
N ARG A 101 -11.19 -8.03 -1.97
CA ARG A 101 -12.59 -8.48 -1.95
C ARG A 101 -13.27 -8.43 -3.30
N HIS A 102 -12.86 -7.52 -4.18
CA HIS A 102 -13.52 -7.27 -5.47
C HIS A 102 -12.72 -7.69 -6.69
N ALA A 103 -11.43 -8.01 -6.53
CA ALA A 103 -10.61 -8.52 -7.62
C ALA A 103 -11.08 -9.93 -8.01
N SER A 104 -11.18 -10.20 -9.32
CA SER A 104 -11.42 -11.56 -9.83
C SER A 104 -10.20 -12.47 -9.61
N CYS A 105 -9.00 -11.89 -9.60
CA CYS A 105 -7.72 -12.58 -9.42
C CYS A 105 -6.88 -11.90 -8.31
N PRO A 106 -7.31 -11.95 -7.03
CA PRO A 106 -6.65 -11.25 -5.93
C PRO A 106 -5.21 -11.72 -5.69
N GLU A 107 -4.88 -12.97 -6.05
CA GLU A 107 -3.51 -13.50 -5.91
C GLU A 107 -2.56 -12.96 -7.00
N GLN A 108 -3.08 -12.29 -8.03
CA GLN A 108 -2.30 -11.63 -9.08
C GLN A 108 -2.04 -10.14 -8.81
N VAL A 109 -2.40 -9.64 -7.62
CA VAL A 109 -2.16 -8.25 -7.21
C VAL A 109 -0.93 -8.17 -6.30
N PHE A 110 -0.01 -7.27 -6.60
CA PHE A 110 1.17 -7.00 -5.78
C PHE A 110 1.15 -5.56 -5.25
N PHE A 111 1.24 -5.38 -3.93
CA PHE A 111 1.24 -4.06 -3.32
C PHE A 111 2.64 -3.52 -3.04
N HIS A 112 2.90 -2.30 -3.45
CA HIS A 112 4.08 -1.51 -3.10
C HIS A 112 3.68 -0.42 -2.11
N PHE A 113 4.13 -0.54 -0.87
CA PHE A 113 3.91 0.49 0.14
C PHE A 113 5.14 1.37 0.27
N VAL A 114 4.95 2.69 0.29
CA VAL A 114 6.02 3.65 0.61
C VAL A 114 5.76 4.21 2.00
N ALA A 115 6.65 3.92 2.95
CA ALA A 115 6.54 4.35 4.34
C ALA A 115 7.70 5.29 4.71
N ALA A 116 7.40 6.42 5.34
CA ALA A 116 8.41 7.38 5.75
C ALA A 116 9.15 6.92 7.03
N GLU A 117 10.46 7.14 7.08
CA GLU A 117 11.27 6.85 8.29
C GLU A 117 10.92 7.77 9.47
N PHE A 118 10.37 8.95 9.18
CA PHE A 118 9.93 9.96 10.15
C PHE A 118 8.45 9.82 10.57
N ASP A 119 7.75 8.76 10.15
CA ASP A 119 6.41 8.47 10.64
C ASP A 119 6.44 8.12 12.15
N PRO A 120 5.44 8.56 12.95
CA PRO A 120 5.32 8.17 14.36
C PRO A 120 5.39 6.65 14.60
N SER A 121 4.88 5.86 13.66
CA SER A 121 5.02 4.40 13.62
C SER A 121 6.09 4.01 12.61
N THR A 122 7.20 3.45 13.11
CA THR A 122 8.31 3.05 12.24
C THR A 122 7.85 2.14 11.09
N PRO A 123 8.51 2.17 9.91
CA PRO A 123 8.18 1.28 8.80
C PRO A 123 8.14 -0.21 9.17
N ARG A 124 8.95 -0.62 10.15
CA ARG A 124 8.96 -2.00 10.68
C ARG A 124 7.64 -2.36 11.36
N VAL A 125 7.10 -1.45 12.16
CA VAL A 125 5.81 -1.63 12.86
C VAL A 125 4.68 -1.66 11.84
N LEU A 126 4.63 -0.71 10.91
CA LEU A 126 3.62 -0.68 9.85
C LEU A 126 3.65 -1.95 8.99
N THR A 127 4.84 -2.45 8.65
CA THR A 127 5.02 -3.73 7.94
C THR A 127 4.41 -4.90 8.72
N ARG A 128 4.62 -4.97 10.05
CA ARG A 128 4.05 -6.03 10.90
C ARG A 128 2.53 -5.98 10.91
N VAL A 129 1.95 -4.78 10.97
CA VAL A 129 0.50 -4.61 10.92
C VAL A 129 -0.05 -5.14 9.60
N ILE A 130 0.50 -4.70 8.46
CA ILE A 130 0.02 -5.19 7.15
C ILE A 130 0.16 -6.72 7.02
N ARG A 131 1.28 -7.32 7.47
CA ARG A 131 1.42 -8.79 7.49
C ARG A 131 0.38 -9.49 8.37
N SER A 132 0.05 -8.89 9.52
CA SER A 132 -0.93 -9.46 10.45
C SER A 132 -2.36 -9.32 9.94
N VAL A 133 -2.66 -8.25 9.22
CA VAL A 133 -4.00 -8.02 8.67
C VAL A 133 -4.21 -8.81 7.40
N PHE A 134 -3.20 -8.93 6.54
CA PHE A 134 -3.29 -9.65 5.26
C PHE A 134 -2.17 -10.69 5.12
N PRO A 135 -2.28 -11.87 5.74
CA PRO A 135 -1.23 -12.88 5.75
C PRO A 135 -0.84 -13.38 4.35
N SER A 136 -1.81 -13.50 3.44
CA SER A 136 -1.61 -14.00 2.07
C SER A 136 -1.31 -12.90 1.05
N LEU A 137 -1.13 -11.64 1.47
CA LEU A 137 -0.89 -10.54 0.56
C LEU A 137 0.53 -10.56 0.01
N ASN A 138 0.66 -10.46 -1.31
CA ASN A 138 1.93 -10.17 -1.98
C ASN A 138 2.23 -8.67 -1.86
N PHE A 139 3.24 -8.30 -1.05
CA PHE A 139 3.61 -6.89 -0.93
C PHE A 139 5.08 -6.65 -0.57
N LYS A 140 5.52 -5.42 -0.82
CA LYS A 140 6.82 -4.90 -0.40
C LYS A 140 6.68 -3.48 0.17
N VAL A 141 7.32 -3.23 1.30
CA VAL A 141 7.42 -1.90 1.91
C VAL A 141 8.77 -1.29 1.56
N TYR A 142 8.75 -0.07 1.03
CA TYR A 142 9.90 0.75 0.68
C TYR A 142 10.00 1.89 1.69
N ILE A 143 11.19 2.10 2.22
CA ILE A 143 11.44 3.14 3.22
C ILE A 143 11.78 4.42 2.48
N PHE A 144 10.94 5.44 2.64
CA PHE A 144 11.23 6.79 2.18
C PHE A 144 12.05 7.52 3.24
N ARG A 145 13.26 7.92 2.84
CA ARG A 145 14.16 8.74 3.62
C ARG A 145 14.23 10.11 2.97
N GLU A 146 13.92 11.15 3.73
CA GLU A 146 14.21 12.51 3.29
C GLU A 146 15.71 12.73 3.47
N GLU A 147 16.51 12.34 2.47
CA GLU A 147 17.90 12.80 2.42
C GLU A 147 17.89 14.32 2.34
N THR A 148 18.69 14.96 3.18
CA THR A 148 18.77 16.40 3.45
C THR A 148 19.11 17.21 2.21
N ARG A 149 18.21 17.29 1.22
CA ARG A 149 18.28 18.28 0.17
C ARG A 149 17.65 19.53 0.71
N ARG A 150 18.51 20.54 0.91
CA ARG A 150 18.21 21.90 1.39
C ARG A 150 17.00 22.56 0.70
N ASN A 151 16.59 22.05 -0.46
CA ASN A 151 15.36 22.38 -1.15
C ASN A 151 14.54 21.09 -1.37
N ARG A 152 13.31 21.04 -0.87
CA ARG A 152 12.32 20.05 -1.33
C ARG A 152 12.24 20.17 -2.85
N MET A 153 12.45 19.07 -3.58
CA MET A 153 12.31 19.12 -5.05
C MET A 153 10.85 19.40 -5.45
N TYR A 154 9.89 19.11 -4.56
CA TYR A 154 8.46 19.37 -4.74
C TYR A 154 7.77 19.67 -3.40
N GLU A 155 6.81 20.59 -3.40
CA GLU A 155 5.96 20.92 -2.23
C GLU A 155 4.75 19.97 -2.06
N LEU A 156 4.38 19.24 -3.12
CA LEU A 156 3.13 18.47 -3.19
C LEU A 156 3.37 16.95 -3.12
N GLY A 157 3.29 16.34 -1.93
CA GLY A 157 3.08 14.90 -1.76
C GLY A 157 3.96 13.94 -2.59
N SER A 158 3.52 12.68 -2.74
CA SER A 158 4.25 11.64 -3.48
C SER A 158 4.01 11.66 -5.00
N LEU A 159 3.01 12.41 -5.48
CA LEU A 159 2.62 12.42 -6.89
C LEU A 159 3.73 12.92 -7.84
N PRO A 160 4.49 14.00 -7.55
CA PRO A 160 5.58 14.44 -8.40
C PRO A 160 6.74 13.43 -8.50
N PRO A 161 7.19 12.77 -7.40
CA PRO A 161 8.09 11.62 -7.51
C PRO A 161 7.56 10.47 -8.39
N PHE A 162 6.27 10.12 -8.30
CA PHE A 162 5.70 9.06 -9.13
C PHE A 162 5.74 9.40 -10.63
N LEU A 163 5.39 10.62 -11.03
CA LEU A 163 5.41 11.03 -12.45
C LEU A 163 6.83 11.04 -13.04
N LEU A 164 7.85 11.34 -12.24
CA LEU A 164 9.24 11.26 -12.69
C LEU A 164 9.69 9.83 -12.96
N VAL A 165 9.28 8.87 -12.13
CA VAL A 165 9.65 7.45 -12.28
C VAL A 165 9.19 6.91 -13.62
N PHE A 166 8.00 7.31 -14.06
CA PHE A 166 7.46 6.86 -15.34
C PHE A 166 7.99 7.67 -16.53
N GLY A 167 8.74 8.76 -16.34
CA GLY A 167 9.31 9.54 -17.44
C GLY A 167 8.26 10.07 -18.44
N GLY A 168 7.00 10.20 -18.01
CA GLY A 168 5.88 10.55 -18.88
C GLY A 168 5.22 9.36 -19.60
N ASP A 169 5.67 8.13 -19.39
CA ASP A 169 5.02 6.88 -19.85
C ASP A 169 3.81 6.57 -18.96
N VAL A 170 2.77 7.41 -19.10
CA VAL A 170 1.52 7.35 -18.35
C VAL A 170 0.35 7.50 -19.30
N GLU A 171 -0.68 6.69 -19.12
CA GLU A 171 -1.92 6.75 -19.90
C GLU A 171 -3.06 7.33 -19.05
N PRO A 172 -3.89 8.23 -19.61
CA PRO A 172 -5.02 8.78 -18.89
C PRO A 172 -6.08 7.69 -18.67
N ILE A 173 -6.51 7.53 -17.42
CA ILE A 173 -7.64 6.69 -17.07
C ILE A 173 -8.91 7.54 -16.95
N GLY A 174 -10.05 6.96 -17.32
CA GLY A 174 -11.33 7.67 -17.27
C GLY A 174 -11.70 8.15 -15.85
N HIS A 175 -12.40 9.29 -15.76
CA HIS A 175 -12.72 9.96 -14.48
C HIS A 175 -13.42 9.06 -13.43
N ARG A 176 -14.12 8.01 -13.87
CA ARG A 176 -14.73 6.99 -13.01
C ARG A 176 -13.74 6.35 -12.02
N TRP A 177 -12.45 6.36 -12.35
CA TRP A 177 -11.36 5.81 -11.55
C TRP A 177 -10.78 6.80 -10.53
N ASN A 178 -11.33 8.00 -10.39
CA ASN A 178 -10.91 8.94 -9.35
C ASN A 178 -12.05 9.86 -8.92
N GLN A 179 -13.03 9.28 -8.22
CA GLN A 179 -14.16 10.04 -7.71
C GLN A 179 -13.78 10.74 -6.40
N HIS A 180 -13.22 11.95 -6.53
CA HIS A 180 -12.49 12.64 -5.47
C HIS A 180 -13.32 13.69 -4.70
N GLY A 181 -12.72 14.25 -3.65
CA GLY A 181 -13.32 15.33 -2.85
C GLY A 181 -14.39 14.82 -1.87
N LEU A 182 -14.47 13.51 -1.67
CA LEU A 182 -15.46 12.90 -0.76
C LEU A 182 -15.16 13.18 0.72
N GLY A 183 -13.98 13.75 1.01
CA GLY A 183 -13.67 14.30 2.31
C GLY A 183 -14.42 15.58 2.66
N GLY A 184 -15.26 16.07 1.75
CA GLY A 184 -16.13 17.21 1.97
C GLY A 184 -15.42 18.55 1.81
N ASP A 185 -16.14 19.62 2.14
CA ASP A 185 -15.58 20.97 2.17
C ASP A 185 -14.62 21.13 3.35
N ASN A 186 -13.40 21.61 3.11
CA ASN A 186 -12.36 21.71 4.14
C ASN A 186 -12.60 22.86 5.16
N VAL A 187 -13.62 23.70 4.92
CA VAL A 187 -13.99 24.85 5.75
C VAL A 187 -15.33 24.58 6.44
N ALA A 188 -16.37 24.25 5.68
CA ALA A 188 -17.73 24.01 6.16
C ALA A 188 -17.95 22.58 6.65
N GLY A 189 -17.07 21.62 6.30
CA GLY A 189 -17.23 20.21 6.67
C GLY A 189 -18.41 19.51 6.00
N SER A 190 -19.01 20.11 4.97
CA SER A 190 -20.21 19.60 4.32
C SER A 190 -19.92 18.38 3.44
N CYS A 191 -20.87 17.45 3.40
CA CYS A 191 -20.83 16.30 2.50
C CYS A 191 -20.87 16.73 1.03
N ARG A 192 -20.23 15.95 0.16
CA ARG A 192 -20.23 16.16 -1.30
C ARG A 192 -20.85 14.95 -1.98
N ALA A 193 -21.67 15.20 -3.01
CA ALA A 193 -22.21 14.15 -3.87
C ALA A 193 -21.19 13.65 -4.89
N LEU A 194 -21.43 12.47 -5.46
CA LEU A 194 -20.63 11.93 -6.57
C LEU A 194 -20.79 12.81 -7.82
N HIS A 195 -19.74 12.92 -8.63
CA HIS A 195 -19.90 13.47 -9.98
C HIS A 195 -20.78 12.56 -10.85
N PRO A 196 -21.52 13.10 -11.83
CA PRO A 196 -22.35 12.31 -12.73
C PRO A 196 -21.55 11.26 -13.50
N GLY A 197 -22.15 10.08 -13.71
CA GLY A 197 -21.57 9.00 -14.50
C GLY A 197 -21.24 7.73 -13.69
N PRO A 198 -20.75 6.67 -14.35
CA PRO A 198 -20.35 5.45 -13.67
C PRO A 198 -19.15 5.70 -12.77
N VAL A 199 -19.06 4.99 -11.65
CA VAL A 199 -17.98 5.12 -10.66
C VAL A 199 -17.31 3.77 -10.43
N SER A 200 -15.98 3.77 -10.35
CA SER A 200 -15.14 2.59 -10.06
C SER A 200 -14.30 2.75 -8.81
N LEU A 201 -13.88 3.99 -8.49
CA LEU A 201 -13.01 4.26 -7.34
C LEU A 201 -13.47 5.53 -6.64
N LEU A 202 -13.69 5.41 -5.33
CA LEU A 202 -14.07 6.50 -4.44
C LEU A 202 -12.84 7.01 -3.69
N HIS A 203 -12.64 8.32 -3.66
CA HIS A 203 -11.47 8.95 -3.06
C HIS A 203 -11.87 10.06 -2.07
N TRP A 204 -11.74 9.77 -0.78
CA TRP A 204 -11.93 10.72 0.32
C TRP A 204 -10.74 11.67 0.50
N SER A 205 -10.43 12.43 -0.56
CA SER A 205 -9.50 13.55 -0.47
C SER A 205 -10.12 14.71 0.33
N GLY A 206 -9.27 15.44 1.08
CA GLY A 206 -9.71 16.44 2.06
C GLY A 206 -9.63 15.94 3.51
N LYS A 207 -10.12 16.75 4.45
CA LYS A 207 -10.01 16.49 5.90
C LYS A 207 -11.03 15.47 6.44
N GLY A 208 -12.22 15.37 5.85
CA GLY A 208 -13.28 14.49 6.35
C GLY A 208 -13.05 13.02 5.99
N LYS A 209 -12.32 12.28 6.83
CA LYS A 209 -12.11 10.85 6.61
C LYS A 209 -13.33 10.03 7.04
N PRO A 210 -13.71 8.98 6.28
CA PRO A 210 -14.96 8.25 6.55
C PRO A 210 -14.95 7.61 7.93
N TRP A 211 -13.83 7.02 8.36
CA TRP A 211 -13.72 6.44 9.70
C TRP A 211 -13.87 7.45 10.84
N VAL A 212 -13.37 8.68 10.67
CA VAL A 212 -13.52 9.74 11.68
C VAL A 212 -15.00 10.10 11.81
N ARG A 213 -15.68 10.32 10.69
CA ARG A 213 -17.11 10.70 10.68
C ARG A 213 -18.02 9.58 11.20
N LEU A 214 -17.71 8.33 10.87
CA LEU A 214 -18.42 7.17 11.39
C LEU A 214 -18.23 7.01 12.91
N ASP A 215 -17.01 7.18 13.41
CA ASP A 215 -16.71 7.11 14.84
C ASP A 215 -17.39 8.24 15.64
N GLU A 216 -17.49 9.44 15.06
CA GLU A 216 -18.20 10.59 15.64
C GLU A 216 -19.72 10.50 15.55
N GLY A 217 -20.28 9.50 14.86
CA GLY A 217 -21.73 9.38 14.65
C GLY A 217 -22.30 10.46 13.72
N ARG A 218 -21.47 11.08 12.87
CA ARG A 218 -21.86 12.10 11.89
C ARG A 218 -21.43 11.72 10.46
N PRO A 219 -21.77 10.53 9.95
CA PRO A 219 -21.34 10.09 8.63
C PRO A 219 -21.99 10.91 7.52
N CYS A 220 -21.26 11.12 6.44
CA CYS A 220 -21.88 11.44 5.16
C CYS A 220 -22.51 10.17 4.57
N PRO A 221 -23.56 10.28 3.74
CA PRO A 221 -24.22 9.10 3.16
C PRO A 221 -23.26 8.13 2.45
N LEU A 222 -22.23 8.65 1.78
CA LEU A 222 -21.24 7.84 1.07
C LEU A 222 -20.27 7.10 2.01
N ASP A 223 -20.13 7.50 3.27
CA ASP A 223 -19.20 6.85 4.20
C ASP A 223 -19.61 5.40 4.52
N HIS A 224 -20.91 5.11 4.45
CA HIS A 224 -21.43 3.74 4.58
C HIS A 224 -21.02 2.82 3.43
N LEU A 225 -20.54 3.36 2.29
CA LEU A 225 -19.91 2.54 1.26
C LEU A 225 -18.50 2.11 1.64
N TRP A 226 -17.82 2.86 2.52
CA TRP A 226 -16.50 2.54 3.05
C TRP A 226 -16.56 1.57 4.23
N GLU A 227 -17.58 1.74 5.09
CA GLU A 227 -17.78 0.98 6.33
C GLU A 227 -17.61 -0.56 6.22
N PRO A 228 -18.09 -1.26 5.17
CA PRO A 228 -17.92 -2.71 5.04
C PRO A 228 -16.48 -3.19 4.86
N TYR A 229 -15.54 -2.28 4.61
CA TYR A 229 -14.11 -2.58 4.46
C TYR A 229 -13.30 -2.22 5.70
N ASP A 230 -13.92 -1.58 6.69
CA ASP A 230 -13.25 -1.22 7.93
C ASP A 230 -12.90 -2.47 8.74
N MET A 231 -11.61 -2.73 8.84
CA MET A 231 -11.09 -3.88 9.59
C MET A 231 -10.68 -3.50 11.01
N TRP A 232 -10.88 -2.26 11.42
CA TRP A 232 -10.51 -1.78 12.74
C TRP A 232 -11.49 -2.31 13.80
N LYS A 233 -10.98 -3.04 14.79
CA LYS A 233 -11.74 -3.56 15.94
C LYS A 233 -11.68 -2.66 17.17
N GLY A 234 -11.17 -1.43 17.07
CA GLY A 234 -10.78 -0.62 18.23
C GLY A 234 -11.73 -0.70 19.42
N GLN A 235 -11.13 -1.02 20.58
CA GLN A 235 -11.69 -1.11 21.92
C GLN A 235 -13.23 -1.22 21.97
N ASP A 236 -13.71 -2.43 21.72
CA ASP A 236 -15.01 -2.97 22.12
C ASP A 236 -16.14 -1.93 22.26
N ARG A 237 -16.82 -1.63 21.15
CA ARG A 237 -18.07 -0.84 21.16
C ARG A 237 -19.21 -1.49 21.95
N HIS A 238 -18.99 -2.66 22.57
CA HIS A 238 -19.99 -3.42 23.29
C HIS A 238 -20.09 -3.10 24.80
N LEU A 239 -19.28 -2.16 25.34
CA LEU A 239 -19.32 -1.76 26.76
C LEU A 239 -19.86 -0.34 27.03
N ARG A 240 -20.55 0.30 26.06
CA ARG A 240 -21.26 1.58 26.29
C ARG A 240 -22.77 1.53 26.06
N PHE A 241 -23.36 0.34 26.14
CA PHE A 241 -24.81 0.16 26.29
C PHE A 241 -25.13 -0.89 27.37
N SER A 242 -24.57 -0.68 28.56
CA SER A 242 -25.08 -1.29 29.80
C SER A 242 -25.39 -0.17 30.78
N GLY A 243 -26.18 0.81 30.34
CA GLY A 243 -26.86 1.74 31.23
C GLY A 243 -28.30 1.27 31.39
N GLY A 244 -28.62 0.67 32.53
CA GLY A 244 -29.99 0.28 32.84
C GLY A 244 -30.12 -0.31 34.24
N LEU A 245 -30.66 0.49 35.15
CA LEU A 245 -31.15 0.21 36.51
C LEU A 245 -30.18 0.46 37.66
N VAL A 246 -30.38 1.62 38.30
CA VAL A 246 -30.37 1.71 39.77
C VAL A 246 -31.71 2.32 40.16
N GLU A 247 -32.58 1.47 40.72
CA GLU A 247 -33.68 1.89 41.58
C GLU A 247 -33.15 2.22 42.99
N TYR A 248 -33.91 3.09 43.67
CA TYR A 248 -33.79 3.67 45.02
C TYR A 248 -32.88 4.89 45.16
#